data_AF-A0A852MUY3-F1
#
_entry.id   AF-A0A852MUY3-F1
#
_cell.length_a   1.000
_cell.length_b   1.000
_cell.length_c   1.000
_cell.angle_alpha   90.00
_cell.angle_beta   90.00
_cell.angle_gamma   90.00
#
_symmetry.space_group_name_H-M   'P 1'
#
loop_
_entity.id
_entity.type
_entity.pdbx_description
1 polymer ?
#
loop_
_entity_poly.entity_id
_entity_poly.type
_entity_poly.pdbx_seq_one_letter_code
_entity_poly.pdbx_strand_id
1 'polypeptide(L)'
;MDQAEQLSAGRRKSSLCLDEKRSSGWRTTVGFLCLFPALALLAVVEYPAGAAVQEIQVRRRDLGGGVGLRPSALPSPAPPRPPARRRRYTITPGHLKWDHFNLTYKILSFPRNLLSARDTRRGLAAAFRMWSEVSPFSFREVPRHLPSDLKIGFYSINHTDCLESLTHHCFDGTTGELAHAFFPPHGEIHFDDHEYWILGNTRFSWKKGVWLTDLVHVAAHEIGHALGLMHSLNPNALMHINATLTGKKTISQDEVWGIHRLYGCKDRFLMCPSWAKKGFCEKRRKLMKKHCPSTCDFCYEFPFPTVPPTLPPPRTKTKTVSEGRNVTFRCGQKIIHKKGKVYWYKDQELLEYSYPGYLSLNEDHMSIIANAINEGTYTCIVKKKERILTTYSWRIRLKH
;
A
#
# COMPACT_ATOMS: atom_id res chain seq x y z
N MET A 1 60.12 -5.70 39.04
CA MET A 1 59.94 -6.69 37.96
C MET A 1 58.74 -6.21 37.14
N ASP A 2 58.88 -5.31 36.17
CA ASP A 2 59.85 -5.24 35.04
C ASP A 2 59.63 -6.39 34.03
N GLN A 3 59.64 -6.17 32.71
CA GLN A 3 59.67 -4.96 31.87
C GLN A 3 58.87 -5.32 30.57
N ALA A 4 58.48 -4.44 29.63
CA ALA A 4 59.33 -3.73 28.65
C ALA A 4 60.37 -4.68 27.96
N GLU A 5 60.69 -4.62 26.66
CA GLU A 5 60.57 -3.58 25.63
C GLU A 5 60.49 -4.20 24.20
N GLN A 6 60.18 -3.36 23.19
CA GLN A 6 60.85 -3.16 21.87
C GLN A 6 61.58 -4.32 21.13
N LEU A 7 61.90 -4.29 19.82
CA LEU A 7 61.55 -3.50 18.63
C LEU A 7 62.03 -4.29 17.39
N SER A 8 61.58 -3.93 16.17
CA SER A 8 62.46 -3.51 15.04
C SER A 8 61.68 -3.49 13.72
N ALA A 9 62.20 -2.80 12.70
CA ALA A 9 61.54 -2.61 11.41
C ALA A 9 62.53 -2.58 10.23
N GLY A 10 62.08 -3.10 9.09
CA GLY A 10 62.81 -3.04 7.82
C GLY A 10 61.93 -3.56 6.67
N ARG A 11 61.73 -2.95 5.48
CA ARG A 11 61.87 -1.59 4.89
C ARG A 11 62.42 -1.75 3.47
N ARG A 12 61.57 -1.50 2.45
CA ARG A 12 61.90 -1.46 1.00
C ARG A 12 62.22 -2.86 0.40
N LYS A 13 62.17 -3.09 -0.93
CA LYS A 13 61.94 -2.18 -2.09
C LYS A 13 61.21 -2.92 -3.23
N SER A 14 60.82 -2.17 -4.26
CA SER A 14 60.17 -2.62 -5.50
C SER A 14 61.13 -3.23 -6.54
N SER A 15 60.61 -4.15 -7.38
CA SER A 15 61.10 -4.42 -8.74
C SER A 15 59.94 -4.85 -9.67
N LEU A 16 60.22 -4.96 -10.97
CA LEU A 16 59.26 -5.06 -12.08
C LEU A 16 59.65 -6.21 -13.04
N CYS A 17 58.78 -6.48 -14.03
CA CYS A 17 59.04 -7.10 -15.34
C CYS A 17 59.09 -8.64 -15.52
N LEU A 18 58.30 -9.11 -16.52
CA LEU A 18 58.62 -10.13 -17.55
C LEU A 18 58.72 -11.61 -17.11
N ASP A 19 58.42 -12.66 -17.90
CA ASP A 19 57.69 -12.84 -19.21
C ASP A 19 57.12 -14.30 -19.23
N GLU A 20 56.77 -15.06 -20.29
CA GLU A 20 56.77 -14.93 -21.77
C GLU A 20 55.63 -15.79 -22.42
N LYS A 21 54.79 -15.16 -23.28
CA LYS A 21 54.04 -15.74 -24.44
C LYS A 21 53.08 -16.95 -24.18
N ARG A 22 52.30 -17.50 -25.14
CA ARG A 22 52.11 -17.26 -26.61
C ARG A 22 50.67 -17.63 -27.07
N SER A 23 50.24 -17.03 -28.19
CA SER A 23 49.51 -17.60 -29.37
C SER A 23 48.47 -18.72 -29.20
N SER A 24 47.37 -18.79 -29.97
CA SER A 24 47.00 -18.08 -31.22
C SER A 24 45.51 -17.77 -31.25
N GLY A 25 45.12 -16.78 -32.08
CA GLY A 25 43.78 -16.71 -32.64
C GLY A 25 43.79 -17.04 -34.13
N TRP A 26 42.64 -17.43 -34.67
CA TRP A 26 42.37 -17.29 -36.10
C TRP A 26 40.97 -16.70 -36.31
N ARG A 27 40.77 -16.06 -37.46
CA ARG A 27 39.51 -15.42 -37.85
C ARG A 27 38.81 -16.25 -38.92
N THR A 28 37.49 -16.23 -38.92
CA THR A 28 36.69 -16.25 -40.15
C THR A 28 35.46 -15.35 -39.98
N THR A 29 34.85 -14.96 -41.09
CA THR A 29 33.90 -13.84 -41.20
C THR A 29 32.83 -14.12 -42.25
N VAL A 30 31.79 -13.27 -42.29
CA VAL A 30 30.67 -13.26 -43.27
C VAL A 30 29.61 -14.36 -43.02
N GLY A 31 28.29 -14.11 -43.13
CA GLY A 31 27.58 -12.82 -43.19
C GLY A 31 26.19 -12.87 -43.85
N PHE A 32 25.44 -11.78 -43.66
CA PHE A 32 24.34 -11.25 -44.50
C PHE A 32 23.00 -11.98 -44.69
N LEU A 33 22.00 -11.14 -45.04
CA LEU A 33 20.62 -11.41 -45.52
C LEU A 33 19.66 -12.00 -44.46
N CYS A 34 18.63 -11.30 -43.97
CA CYS A 34 17.47 -10.63 -44.61
C CYS A 34 16.29 -11.57 -44.89
N LEU A 35 15.15 -11.33 -44.22
CA LEU A 35 13.85 -10.98 -44.85
C LEU A 35 12.75 -10.76 -43.80
N PHE A 36 11.89 -9.76 -44.01
CA PHE A 36 10.53 -9.72 -43.44
C PHE A 36 9.60 -10.59 -44.31
N PRO A 37 8.44 -10.99 -43.79
CA PRO A 37 7.24 -10.35 -44.32
C PRO A 37 6.26 -9.89 -43.23
N ALA A 38 5.55 -8.80 -43.52
CA ALA A 38 4.29 -8.49 -42.86
C ALA A 38 3.14 -8.98 -43.75
N LEU A 39 2.07 -9.51 -43.16
CA LEU A 39 0.82 -9.79 -43.86
C LEU A 39 -0.36 -9.43 -42.95
N ALA A 40 -1.12 -8.43 -43.39
CA ALA A 40 -2.42 -8.10 -42.82
C ALA A 40 -3.50 -8.55 -43.81
N LEU A 41 -4.60 -9.10 -43.30
CA LEU A 41 -5.79 -9.40 -44.09
C LEU A 41 -7.02 -8.88 -43.36
N LEU A 42 -7.81 -8.09 -44.08
CA LEU A 42 -9.12 -7.61 -43.67
C LEU A 42 -10.18 -8.67 -44.02
N ALA A 43 -11.18 -8.81 -43.17
CA ALA A 43 -12.45 -9.44 -43.53
C ALA A 43 -13.58 -8.43 -43.23
N VAL A 44 -14.37 -8.09 -44.25
CA VAL A 44 -15.47 -7.14 -44.17
C VAL A 44 -16.79 -7.90 -44.04
N VAL A 45 -17.65 -7.48 -43.12
CA VAL A 45 -19.09 -7.76 -43.17
C VAL A 45 -19.81 -6.46 -42.84
N GLU A 46 -20.72 -6.05 -43.73
CA GLU A 46 -21.38 -4.75 -43.71
C GLU A 46 -22.91 -4.89 -43.71
N TYR A 47 -23.58 -3.99 -42.97
CA TYR A 47 -24.97 -3.54 -43.14
C TYR A 47 -26.16 -4.48 -42.82
N PRO A 48 -27.41 -3.95 -42.73
CA PRO A 48 -27.83 -2.52 -42.78
C PRO A 48 -28.70 -2.02 -41.59
N ALA A 49 -28.79 -0.69 -41.48
CA ALA A 49 -29.92 0.12 -40.95
C ALA A 49 -30.47 -0.12 -39.51
N GLY A 50 -31.02 0.87 -38.80
CA GLY A 50 -31.11 2.31 -39.09
C GLY A 50 -32.37 2.95 -38.48
N ALA A 51 -32.26 4.04 -37.72
CA ALA A 51 -33.38 4.88 -37.27
C ALA A 51 -32.92 6.29 -36.92
N ALA A 52 -33.80 7.28 -37.09
CA ALA A 52 -33.49 8.71 -37.00
C ALA A 52 -33.24 9.23 -35.56
N VAL A 53 -32.45 10.29 -35.46
CA VAL A 53 -32.49 11.23 -34.34
C VAL A 53 -33.81 11.99 -34.39
N GLN A 54 -34.47 12.17 -33.23
CA GLN A 54 -35.54 13.17 -33.12
C GLN A 54 -35.39 14.00 -31.84
N GLU A 55 -35.28 15.31 -32.02
CA GLU A 55 -35.10 16.30 -30.97
C GLU A 55 -36.48 16.66 -30.37
N ILE A 56 -36.62 16.63 -29.04
CA ILE A 56 -37.84 17.10 -28.35
C ILE A 56 -37.52 18.35 -27.54
N GLN A 57 -37.74 19.50 -28.16
CA GLN A 57 -37.77 20.79 -27.48
C GLN A 57 -39.12 20.96 -26.76
N VAL A 58 -39.14 20.83 -25.43
CA VAL A 58 -40.36 21.18 -24.66
C VAL A 58 -40.46 22.70 -24.53
N ARG A 59 -41.38 23.28 -25.31
CA ARG A 59 -41.56 24.73 -25.43
C ARG A 59 -42.27 25.32 -24.21
N ARG A 60 -41.69 26.41 -23.69
CA ARG A 60 -42.28 27.27 -22.65
C ARG A 60 -43.70 27.75 -23.02
N ARG A 61 -44.63 27.69 -22.07
CA ARG A 61 -45.91 28.42 -22.08
C ARG A 61 -46.12 29.10 -20.74
N ASP A 62 -46.14 30.42 -20.74
CA ASP A 62 -46.65 31.23 -19.62
C ASP A 62 -48.17 31.38 -19.78
N LEU A 63 -48.92 31.19 -18.68
CA LEU A 63 -50.26 31.76 -18.46
C LEU A 63 -50.36 32.09 -16.97
N GLY A 64 -50.83 33.31 -16.65
CA GLY A 64 -50.80 33.86 -15.30
C GLY A 64 -52.12 33.77 -14.55
N GLY A 65 -52.04 33.97 -13.23
CA GLY A 65 -53.18 34.09 -12.32
C GLY A 65 -52.66 34.24 -10.90
N GLY A 66 -52.73 35.44 -10.33
CA GLY A 66 -52.06 35.77 -9.07
C GLY A 66 -53.01 36.18 -7.94
N VAL A 67 -52.64 35.84 -6.71
CA VAL A 67 -53.12 36.49 -5.48
C VAL A 67 -51.88 36.73 -4.60
N GLY A 68 -51.73 37.93 -4.06
CA GLY A 68 -50.51 38.35 -3.35
C GLY A 68 -50.50 38.00 -1.87
N LEU A 69 -49.34 37.57 -1.36
CA LEU A 69 -49.02 37.52 0.07
C LEU A 69 -47.61 38.08 0.32
N ARG A 70 -47.34 38.53 1.55
CA ARG A 70 -46.17 39.33 1.92
C ARG A 70 -44.83 38.58 1.76
N PRO A 71 -43.71 39.30 1.50
CA PRO A 71 -42.39 38.67 1.40
C PRO A 71 -41.89 38.16 2.76
N SER A 72 -41.96 36.84 2.96
CA SER A 72 -41.19 36.14 3.97
C SER A 72 -39.74 35.95 3.51
N ALA A 73 -38.79 35.93 4.45
CA ALA A 73 -37.37 36.01 4.15
C ALA A 73 -36.85 34.82 3.32
N LEU A 74 -36.00 35.12 2.33
CA LEU A 74 -35.19 34.11 1.65
C LEU A 74 -34.34 33.34 2.68
N PRO A 75 -34.44 32.00 2.75
CA PRO A 75 -33.52 31.23 3.58
C PRO A 75 -32.12 31.33 2.96
N SER A 76 -31.17 31.90 3.72
CA SER A 76 -29.77 32.00 3.31
C SER A 76 -29.25 30.64 2.82
N PRO A 77 -28.53 30.57 1.68
CA PRO A 77 -28.03 29.30 1.16
C PRO A 77 -27.13 28.65 2.22
N ALA A 78 -27.50 27.44 2.65
CA ALA A 78 -26.76 26.69 3.65
C ALA A 78 -25.28 26.57 3.23
N PRO A 79 -24.32 26.75 4.16
CA PRO A 79 -22.90 26.75 3.82
C PRO A 79 -22.53 25.43 3.12
N PRO A 80 -21.72 25.49 2.05
CA PRO A 80 -21.41 24.30 1.25
C PRO A 80 -20.81 23.22 2.15
N ARG A 81 -21.43 22.03 2.13
CA ARG A 81 -21.03 20.89 2.97
C ARG A 81 -19.51 20.69 2.86
N PRO A 82 -18.76 20.63 3.98
CA PRO A 82 -17.31 20.51 3.93
C PRO A 82 -16.91 19.27 3.12
N PRO A 83 -15.83 19.34 2.32
CA PRO A 83 -15.45 18.24 1.44
C PRO A 83 -15.26 16.96 2.25
N ALA A 84 -15.84 15.86 1.76
CA ALA A 84 -15.85 14.58 2.46
C ALA A 84 -14.44 14.20 2.94
N ARG A 85 -14.34 13.88 4.24
CA ARG A 85 -13.06 13.65 4.94
C ARG A 85 -12.28 12.52 4.26
N ARG A 86 -11.22 12.87 3.54
CA ARG A 86 -10.36 11.90 2.87
C ARG A 86 -9.68 11.01 3.91
N ARG A 87 -9.91 9.70 3.81
CA ARG A 87 -9.46 8.72 4.80
C ARG A 87 -7.96 8.50 4.62
N ARG A 88 -7.19 8.60 5.70
CA ARG A 88 -5.74 8.46 5.73
C ARG A 88 -5.37 7.24 6.57
N TYR A 89 -6.00 6.10 6.28
CA TYR A 89 -5.94 4.88 7.08
C TYR A 89 -5.94 3.64 6.20
N THR A 90 -5.28 2.62 6.71
CA THR A 90 -4.99 1.34 6.06
C THR A 90 -6.25 0.43 5.99
N ILE A 91 -7.14 0.69 5.02
CA ILE A 91 -8.45 0.00 4.89
C ILE A 91 -8.71 -0.31 3.41
N THR A 92 -9.15 -1.54 3.09
CA THR A 92 -9.53 -1.92 1.71
C THR A 92 -10.69 -1.07 1.16
N PRO A 93 -10.70 -0.71 -0.14
CA PRO A 93 -11.76 0.11 -0.73
C PRO A 93 -13.17 -0.47 -0.59
N GLY A 94 -13.30 -1.80 -0.71
CA GLY A 94 -14.55 -2.54 -0.54
C GLY A 94 -14.96 -2.81 0.92
N HIS A 95 -14.19 -2.35 1.92
CA HIS A 95 -14.34 -2.75 3.33
C HIS A 95 -14.39 -4.28 3.52
N LEU A 96 -13.54 -5.00 2.79
CA LEU A 96 -13.39 -6.45 2.90
C LEU A 96 -12.99 -6.80 4.33
N LYS A 97 -13.87 -7.51 5.05
CA LYS A 97 -13.73 -7.78 6.48
C LYS A 97 -14.41 -9.10 6.88
N TRP A 98 -13.99 -9.63 8.01
CA TRP A 98 -14.70 -10.72 8.69
C TRP A 98 -15.98 -10.21 9.38
N ASP A 99 -16.99 -11.08 9.48
CA ASP A 99 -18.24 -10.86 10.19
C ASP A 99 -18.18 -11.33 11.66
N HIS A 100 -17.24 -12.23 11.97
CA HIS A 100 -17.00 -12.81 13.29
C HIS A 100 -15.55 -12.56 13.78
N PHE A 101 -15.33 -12.73 15.10
CA PHE A 101 -14.04 -12.40 15.75
C PHE A 101 -13.20 -13.60 16.19
N ASN A 102 -13.70 -14.84 16.06
CA ASN A 102 -13.01 -16.04 16.56
C ASN A 102 -12.43 -16.84 15.40
N LEU A 103 -11.43 -16.27 14.74
CA LEU A 103 -10.85 -16.81 13.52
C LEU A 103 -10.02 -18.07 13.80
N THR A 104 -10.16 -19.06 12.94
CA THR A 104 -9.35 -20.27 12.90
C THR A 104 -8.32 -20.19 11.78
N TYR A 105 -7.12 -20.68 12.02
CA TYR A 105 -6.07 -20.77 11.01
C TYR A 105 -5.50 -22.18 10.94
N LYS A 106 -5.02 -22.59 9.77
CA LYS A 106 -4.25 -23.83 9.63
C LYS A 106 -3.01 -23.64 8.77
N ILE A 107 -2.00 -24.44 9.07
CA ILE A 107 -0.72 -24.43 8.37
C ILE A 107 -0.71 -25.60 7.37
N LEU A 108 -0.59 -25.28 6.07
CA LEU A 108 -0.67 -26.22 4.95
C LEU A 108 0.68 -26.86 4.61
N SER A 109 1.77 -26.13 4.81
CA SER A 109 3.18 -26.49 4.59
C SER A 109 4.08 -25.70 5.55
N PHE A 110 5.36 -26.06 5.65
CA PHE A 110 6.35 -25.44 6.55
C PHE A 110 7.62 -25.09 5.75
N PRO A 111 8.39 -24.05 6.15
CA PRO A 111 9.59 -23.65 5.44
C PRO A 111 10.65 -24.75 5.49
N ARG A 112 11.27 -25.07 4.35
CA ARG A 112 12.25 -26.18 4.24
C ARG A 112 13.68 -25.80 4.66
N ASN A 113 13.99 -24.50 4.77
CA ASN A 113 15.37 -24.01 4.83
C ASN A 113 16.03 -24.02 6.22
N LEU A 114 15.44 -23.36 7.23
CA LEU A 114 16.12 -23.05 8.50
C LEU A 114 15.24 -23.16 9.77
N LEU A 115 13.91 -23.08 9.67
CA LEU A 115 13.02 -23.15 10.82
C LEU A 115 12.40 -24.53 10.96
N SER A 116 12.31 -25.02 12.20
CA SER A 116 11.51 -26.21 12.49
C SER A 116 10.01 -25.90 12.37
N ALA A 117 9.19 -26.94 12.17
CA ALA A 117 7.73 -26.81 12.22
C ALA A 117 7.19 -26.40 13.62
N ARG A 118 8.02 -26.49 14.68
CA ARG A 118 7.73 -25.97 16.02
C ARG A 118 8.00 -24.46 16.10
N ASP A 119 9.11 -24.01 15.54
CA ASP A 119 9.51 -22.59 15.55
C ASP A 119 8.68 -21.76 14.56
N THR A 120 8.30 -22.34 13.43
CA THR A 120 7.34 -21.73 12.49
C THR A 120 6.01 -21.42 13.19
N ARG A 121 5.43 -22.40 13.90
CA ARG A 121 4.25 -22.17 14.76
C ARG A 121 4.48 -21.10 15.80
N ARG A 122 5.64 -21.12 16.48
CA ARG A 122 6.01 -20.14 17.50
C ARG A 122 6.06 -18.71 16.93
N GLY A 123 6.53 -18.55 15.69
CA GLY A 123 6.55 -17.27 14.99
C GLY A 123 5.18 -16.79 14.55
N LEU A 124 4.39 -17.65 13.89
CA LEU A 124 3.03 -17.33 13.47
C LEU A 124 2.11 -17.01 14.65
N ALA A 125 2.20 -17.76 15.75
CA ALA A 125 1.46 -17.48 16.97
C ALA A 125 1.84 -16.14 17.62
N ALA A 126 3.10 -15.71 17.51
CA ALA A 126 3.54 -14.38 17.96
C ALA A 126 2.95 -13.27 17.08
N ALA A 127 2.92 -13.45 15.76
CA ALA A 127 2.32 -12.50 14.81
C ALA A 127 0.80 -12.36 15.00
N PHE A 128 0.07 -13.48 15.16
CA PHE A 128 -1.35 -13.46 15.52
C PHE A 128 -1.61 -12.80 16.88
N ARG A 129 -0.73 -13.04 17.86
CA ARG A 129 -0.84 -12.43 19.19
C ARG A 129 -0.81 -10.90 19.10
N MET A 130 0.10 -10.32 18.30
CA MET A 130 0.20 -8.87 18.12
C MET A 130 -1.16 -8.26 17.71
N TRP A 131 -1.85 -8.87 16.74
CA TRP A 131 -3.18 -8.42 16.31
C TRP A 131 -4.27 -8.64 17.36
N SER A 132 -4.23 -9.74 18.12
CA SER A 132 -5.19 -10.01 19.20
C SER A 132 -5.08 -9.04 20.39
N GLU A 133 -3.90 -8.46 20.64
CA GLU A 133 -3.70 -7.51 21.75
C GLU A 133 -4.24 -6.09 21.46
N VAL A 134 -4.51 -5.79 20.19
CA VAL A 134 -5.00 -4.48 19.72
C VAL A 134 -6.44 -4.50 19.19
N SER A 135 -7.04 -5.66 18.95
CA SER A 135 -8.33 -5.81 18.25
C SER A 135 -9.34 -6.69 19.03
N PRO A 136 -10.59 -6.84 18.55
CA PRO A 136 -11.53 -7.77 19.17
C PRO A 136 -11.18 -9.26 19.00
N PHE A 137 -10.34 -9.59 18.01
CA PHE A 137 -10.09 -10.94 17.50
C PHE A 137 -9.46 -11.91 18.50
N SER A 138 -9.82 -13.18 18.35
CA SER A 138 -9.06 -14.33 18.85
C SER A 138 -8.68 -15.24 17.67
N PHE A 139 -7.54 -15.94 17.80
CA PHE A 139 -6.98 -16.80 16.76
C PHE A 139 -6.69 -18.19 17.32
N ARG A 140 -7.03 -19.25 16.59
CA ARG A 140 -6.78 -20.65 17.00
C ARG A 140 -6.24 -21.49 15.84
N GLU A 141 -5.10 -22.15 16.05
CA GLU A 141 -4.61 -23.18 15.12
C GLU A 141 -5.56 -24.38 15.11
N VAL A 142 -5.93 -24.88 13.93
CA VAL A 142 -6.71 -26.10 13.75
C VAL A 142 -5.96 -27.11 12.86
N PRO A 143 -6.16 -28.43 13.06
CA PRO A 143 -5.59 -29.46 12.19
C PRO A 143 -5.87 -29.24 10.69
N ARG A 144 -4.87 -29.55 9.85
CA ARG A 144 -4.88 -29.32 8.38
C ARG A 144 -6.14 -29.85 7.65
N HIS A 145 -6.74 -30.92 8.17
CA HIS A 145 -7.92 -31.59 7.62
C HIS A 145 -9.26 -30.90 7.94
N LEU A 146 -9.31 -29.99 8.92
CA LEU A 146 -10.51 -29.21 9.24
C LEU A 146 -10.64 -27.98 8.33
N PRO A 147 -11.85 -27.43 8.14
CA PRO A 147 -12.02 -26.08 7.59
C PRO A 147 -11.34 -25.05 8.50
N SER A 148 -10.91 -23.93 7.90
CA SER A 148 -10.40 -22.77 8.62
C SER A 148 -10.61 -21.50 7.82
N ASP A 149 -10.76 -20.37 8.52
CA ASP A 149 -10.98 -19.04 7.94
C ASP A 149 -9.70 -18.50 7.30
N LEU A 150 -8.55 -18.78 7.93
CA LEU A 150 -7.23 -18.43 7.43
C LEU A 150 -6.45 -19.68 7.01
N LYS A 151 -5.68 -19.58 5.93
CA LYS A 151 -4.88 -20.67 5.36
C LYS A 151 -3.45 -20.20 5.14
N ILE A 152 -2.48 -20.79 5.85
CA ILE A 152 -1.07 -20.37 5.80
C ILE A 152 -0.25 -21.43 5.08
N GLY A 153 0.54 -21.04 4.08
CA GLY A 153 1.45 -21.94 3.38
C GLY A 153 2.79 -21.28 3.02
N PHE A 154 3.82 -22.12 2.96
CA PHE A 154 5.12 -21.81 2.38
C PHE A 154 5.22 -22.55 1.04
N TYR A 155 5.53 -21.83 -0.04
CA TYR A 155 5.51 -22.37 -1.41
C TYR A 155 6.69 -21.85 -2.22
N SER A 156 7.10 -22.62 -3.24
CA SER A 156 8.02 -22.15 -4.28
C SER A 156 7.31 -21.26 -5.30
N ILE A 157 8.02 -20.28 -5.90
CA ILE A 157 7.76 -19.62 -7.21
C ILE A 157 6.35 -19.91 -7.78
N ASN A 158 6.20 -21.03 -8.51
CA ASN A 158 4.91 -21.50 -9.01
C ASN A 158 4.09 -22.14 -7.88
N HIS A 159 3.03 -21.45 -7.47
CA HIS A 159 2.09 -21.87 -6.43
C HIS A 159 0.63 -21.75 -6.88
N THR A 160 -0.30 -22.08 -5.99
CA THR A 160 -1.71 -22.49 -6.23
C THR A 160 -2.54 -21.63 -7.19
N ASP A 161 -2.27 -20.34 -7.22
CA ASP A 161 -3.17 -19.26 -7.66
C ASP A 161 -2.44 -18.23 -8.55
N CYS A 162 -1.12 -18.33 -8.61
CA CYS A 162 -0.23 -17.28 -9.10
C CYS A 162 -0.17 -17.15 -10.64
N LEU A 163 -0.74 -18.12 -11.36
CA LEU A 163 -0.90 -18.11 -12.82
C LEU A 163 -2.28 -17.60 -13.27
N GLU A 164 -3.26 -17.56 -12.37
CA GLU A 164 -4.65 -17.15 -12.67
C GLU A 164 -4.98 -15.76 -12.12
N SER A 165 -4.28 -15.32 -11.06
CA SER A 165 -4.53 -14.04 -10.41
C SER A 165 -3.78 -12.88 -11.07
N LEU A 166 -4.53 -11.86 -11.50
CA LEU A 166 -3.98 -10.60 -12.01
C LEU A 166 -3.40 -9.67 -10.92
N THR A 167 -3.56 -10.02 -9.63
CA THR A 167 -3.09 -9.21 -8.49
C THR A 167 -2.14 -9.96 -7.54
N HIS A 168 -1.95 -11.27 -7.73
CA HIS A 168 -1.10 -12.12 -6.91
C HIS A 168 -0.19 -12.91 -7.85
N HIS A 169 1.08 -12.50 -7.96
CA HIS A 169 2.03 -13.10 -8.89
C HIS A 169 2.77 -14.31 -8.29
N CYS A 170 3.46 -15.06 -9.16
CA CYS A 170 4.33 -16.14 -8.72
C CYS A 170 5.59 -15.51 -8.12
N PHE A 171 6.05 -16.01 -6.96
CA PHE A 171 7.21 -15.47 -6.27
C PHE A 171 8.44 -15.47 -7.19
N ASP A 172 9.31 -14.48 -7.06
CA ASP A 172 10.53 -14.32 -7.87
C ASP A 172 11.75 -15.04 -7.29
N GLY A 173 11.62 -15.66 -6.11
CA GLY A 173 12.67 -16.36 -5.40
C GLY A 173 13.32 -15.48 -4.33
N THR A 174 14.60 -15.74 -4.04
CA THR A 174 15.28 -15.06 -2.92
C THR A 174 15.31 -13.53 -3.05
N THR A 175 14.89 -12.87 -1.97
CA THR A 175 14.91 -11.43 -1.62
C THR A 175 13.82 -10.52 -2.17
N GLY A 176 12.98 -10.98 -3.10
CA GLY A 176 11.97 -10.15 -3.77
C GLY A 176 10.62 -10.13 -3.04
N GLU A 177 9.62 -10.82 -3.58
CA GLU A 177 8.30 -10.98 -2.92
C GLU A 177 8.38 -12.01 -1.79
N LEU A 178 8.66 -11.53 -0.58
CA LEU A 178 8.81 -12.36 0.62
C LEU A 178 7.54 -13.17 0.95
N ALA A 179 6.37 -12.54 0.77
CA ALA A 179 5.06 -13.09 1.06
C ALA A 179 3.96 -12.20 0.44
N HIS A 180 2.75 -12.74 0.36
CA HIS A 180 1.52 -11.99 0.07
C HIS A 180 0.30 -12.67 0.72
N ALA A 181 -0.79 -11.93 0.85
CA ALA A 181 -2.01 -12.41 1.49
C ALA A 181 -3.31 -11.88 0.86
N PHE A 182 -4.34 -12.70 0.96
CA PHE A 182 -5.68 -12.47 0.44
C PHE A 182 -6.58 -11.84 1.50
N PHE A 183 -7.30 -10.79 1.08
CA PHE A 183 -8.28 -10.11 1.92
C PHE A 183 -9.46 -11.04 2.33
N PRO A 184 -10.20 -10.70 3.40
CA PRO A 184 -11.43 -11.43 3.76
C PRO A 184 -12.44 -11.45 2.60
N PRO A 185 -13.19 -12.54 2.37
CA PRO A 185 -13.28 -13.74 3.20
C PRO A 185 -12.32 -14.87 2.79
N HIS A 186 -11.32 -14.62 1.93
CA HIS A 186 -10.43 -15.67 1.42
C HIS A 186 -9.34 -16.06 2.43
N GLY A 187 -8.70 -15.08 3.08
CA GLY A 187 -7.85 -15.30 4.26
C GLY A 187 -6.58 -16.13 4.05
N GLU A 188 -6.18 -16.37 2.81
CA GLU A 188 -4.99 -17.16 2.48
C GLU A 188 -3.72 -16.30 2.59
N ILE A 189 -2.64 -16.87 3.11
CA ILE A 189 -1.35 -16.21 3.34
C ILE A 189 -0.25 -17.13 2.82
N HIS A 190 0.48 -16.66 1.81
CA HIS A 190 1.52 -17.42 1.14
C HIS A 190 2.88 -16.75 1.39
N PHE A 191 3.86 -17.52 1.85
CA PHE A 191 5.26 -17.11 2.03
C PHE A 191 6.12 -17.80 0.97
N ASP A 192 7.13 -17.13 0.41
CA ASP A 192 8.09 -17.84 -0.46
C ASP A 192 8.97 -18.77 0.38
N ASP A 193 9.13 -20.01 -0.06
CA ASP A 193 9.97 -21.03 0.56
C ASP A 193 11.41 -21.03 0.02
N HIS A 194 11.74 -20.14 -0.94
CA HIS A 194 13.14 -19.81 -1.23
C HIS A 194 13.75 -18.87 -0.17
N GLU A 195 12.93 -18.17 0.60
CA GLU A 195 13.38 -17.28 1.67
C GLU A 195 14.03 -18.02 2.84
N TYR A 196 15.06 -17.40 3.43
CA TYR A 196 15.77 -17.94 4.59
C TYR A 196 15.14 -17.43 5.89
N TRP A 197 13.92 -17.87 6.14
CA TRP A 197 13.15 -17.56 7.33
C TRP A 197 13.90 -17.83 8.63
N ILE A 198 13.82 -16.88 9.56
CA ILE A 198 14.34 -16.97 10.93
C ILE A 198 13.33 -16.41 11.94
N LEU A 199 13.53 -16.70 13.22
CA LEU A 199 12.91 -15.96 14.32
C LEU A 199 13.95 -14.97 14.89
N GLY A 200 13.73 -13.67 14.71
CA GLY A 200 14.67 -12.62 15.12
C GLY A 200 15.01 -11.66 13.99
N ASN A 201 15.90 -10.70 14.22
CA ASN A 201 16.09 -9.57 13.30
C ASN A 201 16.58 -9.97 11.89
N THR A 202 15.81 -9.54 10.88
CA THR A 202 16.18 -9.55 9.46
C THR A 202 17.59 -9.00 9.28
N ARG A 203 18.46 -9.76 8.61
CA ARG A 203 19.90 -9.43 8.48
C ARG A 203 20.56 -10.21 7.36
N PHE A 204 21.57 -9.63 6.72
CA PHE A 204 22.40 -10.37 5.78
C PHE A 204 23.29 -11.41 6.49
N SER A 205 23.54 -12.53 5.83
CA SER A 205 24.37 -13.63 6.33
C SER A 205 25.55 -13.86 5.39
N TRP A 206 26.67 -13.17 5.67
CA TRP A 206 27.90 -13.26 4.89
C TRP A 206 28.43 -14.69 4.69
N LYS A 207 28.18 -15.62 5.63
CA LYS A 207 28.54 -17.05 5.49
C LYS A 207 27.69 -17.81 4.47
N LYS A 208 26.48 -17.33 4.16
CA LYS A 208 25.55 -17.96 3.20
C LYS A 208 25.33 -17.15 1.92
N GLY A 209 25.70 -15.86 1.90
CA GLY A 209 25.48 -14.96 0.76
C GLY A 209 24.03 -14.47 0.61
N VAL A 210 23.18 -14.65 1.63
CA VAL A 210 21.72 -14.42 1.57
C VAL A 210 21.24 -13.56 2.73
N TRP A 211 20.10 -12.89 2.53
CA TRP A 211 19.33 -12.31 3.63
C TRP A 211 18.67 -13.43 4.44
N LEU A 212 18.58 -13.22 5.76
CA LEU A 212 17.76 -14.01 6.67
C LEU A 212 16.58 -13.14 7.07
N THR A 213 15.35 -13.65 6.95
CA THR A 213 14.13 -12.85 6.97
C THR A 213 13.29 -13.15 8.22
N ASP A 214 12.88 -12.13 8.98
CA ASP A 214 12.09 -12.32 10.21
C ASP A 214 10.66 -12.75 9.89
N LEU A 215 10.36 -14.03 10.14
CA LEU A 215 9.02 -14.59 9.93
C LEU A 215 7.95 -13.87 10.75
N VAL A 216 8.27 -13.41 11.98
CA VAL A 216 7.27 -12.75 12.84
C VAL A 216 6.87 -11.39 12.25
N HIS A 217 7.83 -10.68 11.65
CA HIS A 217 7.62 -9.37 11.07
C HIS A 217 6.78 -9.44 9.79
N VAL A 218 7.15 -10.32 8.85
CA VAL A 218 6.39 -10.51 7.59
C VAL A 218 5.02 -11.11 7.88
N ALA A 219 4.92 -12.14 8.72
CA ALA A 219 3.61 -12.72 9.06
C ALA A 219 2.68 -11.70 9.74
N ALA A 220 3.21 -10.78 10.54
CA ALA A 220 2.39 -9.72 11.12
C ALA A 220 1.86 -8.74 10.05
N HIS A 221 2.63 -8.46 8.99
CA HIS A 221 2.17 -7.67 7.83
C HIS A 221 1.04 -8.41 7.09
N GLU A 222 1.29 -9.66 6.71
CA GLU A 222 0.32 -10.46 5.94
C GLU A 222 -0.97 -10.77 6.71
N ILE A 223 -0.89 -11.00 8.02
CA ILE A 223 -2.10 -11.13 8.85
C ILE A 223 -2.90 -9.81 8.87
N GLY A 224 -2.26 -8.65 8.71
CA GLY A 224 -2.96 -7.38 8.50
C GLY A 224 -3.80 -7.40 7.22
N HIS A 225 -3.21 -7.80 6.09
CA HIS A 225 -3.94 -8.00 4.83
C HIS A 225 -5.07 -9.03 4.98
N ALA A 226 -4.82 -10.18 5.59
CA ALA A 226 -5.84 -11.19 5.89
C ALA A 226 -6.92 -10.74 6.90
N LEU A 227 -6.74 -9.59 7.56
CA LEU A 227 -7.75 -8.90 8.38
C LEU A 227 -8.43 -7.72 7.66
N GLY A 228 -8.14 -7.46 6.38
CA GLY A 228 -8.77 -6.40 5.59
C GLY A 228 -8.03 -5.06 5.59
N LEU A 229 -6.82 -5.01 6.17
CA LEU A 229 -5.97 -3.82 6.24
C LEU A 229 -5.12 -3.70 4.97
N MET A 230 -5.13 -2.53 4.32
CA MET A 230 -4.33 -2.26 3.11
C MET A 230 -2.92 -1.75 3.47
N HIS A 231 -2.04 -1.53 2.48
CA HIS A 231 -0.76 -0.81 2.70
C HIS A 231 -0.96 0.61 3.25
N SER A 232 -0.15 1.00 4.23
CA SER A 232 -0.13 2.34 4.85
C SER A 232 0.90 3.25 4.17
N LEU A 233 0.60 4.55 4.14
CA LEU A 233 1.53 5.60 3.68
C LEU A 233 2.46 6.10 4.81
N ASN A 234 2.25 5.66 6.06
CA ASN A 234 3.13 6.02 7.17
C ASN A 234 4.42 5.17 7.13
N PRO A 235 5.62 5.74 6.94
CA PRO A 235 6.88 4.97 6.88
C PRO A 235 7.30 4.35 8.24
N ASN A 236 6.54 4.61 9.30
CA ASN A 236 6.69 3.97 10.61
C ASN A 236 5.62 2.91 10.90
N ALA A 237 4.70 2.63 9.96
CA ALA A 237 3.76 1.53 10.06
C ALA A 237 4.46 0.18 9.79
N LEU A 238 4.00 -0.86 10.47
CA LEU A 238 4.24 -2.25 10.13
C LEU A 238 3.54 -2.60 8.80
N MET A 239 2.36 -2.04 8.52
CA MET A 239 1.66 -2.16 7.23
C MET A 239 2.22 -1.26 6.12
N HIS A 240 3.41 -0.66 6.30
CA HIS A 240 4.08 0.07 5.21
C HIS A 240 4.73 -0.91 4.24
N ILE A 241 4.66 -0.67 2.93
CA ILE A 241 5.21 -1.57 1.89
C ILE A 241 6.71 -1.88 2.08
N ASN A 242 7.49 -0.92 2.59
CA ASN A 242 8.92 -1.11 2.90
C ASN A 242 9.19 -1.42 4.39
N ALA A 243 8.19 -1.86 5.18
CA ALA A 243 8.32 -2.02 6.64
C ALA A 243 9.44 -2.99 7.06
N THR A 244 9.67 -4.04 6.26
CA THR A 244 10.75 -5.02 6.41
C THR A 244 12.13 -4.38 6.33
N LEU A 245 12.34 -3.50 5.34
CA LEU A 245 13.58 -2.73 5.17
C LEU A 245 13.77 -1.65 6.25
N THR A 246 12.67 -1.00 6.70
CA THR A 246 12.73 0.03 7.76
C THR A 246 12.68 -0.53 9.19
N GLY A 247 12.61 -1.87 9.35
CA GLY A 247 12.65 -2.57 10.63
C GLY A 247 11.44 -2.32 11.55
N LYS A 248 10.28 -1.93 11.00
CA LYS A 248 9.10 -1.48 11.77
C LYS A 248 8.24 -2.64 12.24
N LYS A 249 8.70 -3.36 13.26
CA LYS A 249 8.10 -4.59 13.79
C LYS A 249 6.88 -4.41 14.70
N THR A 250 6.63 -3.20 15.17
CA THR A 250 5.52 -2.92 16.11
C THR A 250 4.32 -2.41 15.34
N ILE A 251 3.14 -2.98 15.60
CA ILE A 251 1.86 -2.41 15.11
C ILE A 251 1.82 -0.93 15.51
N SER A 252 1.75 -0.03 14.54
CA SER A 252 1.73 1.41 14.80
C SER A 252 0.30 1.89 15.11
N GLN A 253 0.18 3.16 15.49
CA GLN A 253 -1.11 3.74 15.80
C GLN A 253 -2.05 3.82 14.58
N ASP A 254 -1.51 3.81 13.35
CA ASP A 254 -2.30 3.84 12.11
C ASP A 254 -3.10 2.54 11.87
N GLU A 255 -2.46 1.40 12.10
CA GLU A 255 -3.06 0.06 12.04
C GLU A 255 -4.12 -0.13 13.12
N VAL A 256 -3.85 0.35 14.34
CA VAL A 256 -4.84 0.35 15.43
C VAL A 256 -6.08 1.15 15.03
N TRP A 257 -5.92 2.28 14.33
CA TRP A 257 -7.05 3.03 13.77
C TRP A 257 -7.73 2.33 12.60
N GLY A 258 -6.98 1.67 11.70
CA GLY A 258 -7.53 0.87 10.61
C GLY A 258 -8.39 -0.28 11.11
N ILE A 259 -7.86 -1.10 12.03
CA ILE A 259 -8.56 -2.27 12.59
C ILE A 259 -9.76 -1.84 13.46
N HIS A 260 -9.63 -0.78 14.28
CA HIS A 260 -10.79 -0.24 15.02
C HIS A 260 -11.84 0.36 14.09
N ARG A 261 -11.47 0.87 12.92
CA ARG A 261 -12.44 1.42 11.95
C ARG A 261 -13.20 0.36 11.16
N LEU A 262 -12.64 -0.84 10.99
CA LEU A 262 -13.32 -1.99 10.37
C LEU A 262 -14.19 -2.79 11.37
N TYR A 263 -13.69 -2.95 12.60
CA TYR A 263 -14.19 -3.95 13.56
C TYR A 263 -14.65 -3.39 14.91
N GLY A 264 -14.46 -2.09 15.16
CA GLY A 264 -14.60 -1.50 16.49
C GLY A 264 -13.44 -1.87 17.42
N CYS A 265 -13.53 -1.46 18.67
CA CYS A 265 -12.56 -1.76 19.71
C CYS A 265 -13.20 -2.52 20.87
N LYS A 266 -12.37 -3.14 21.72
CA LYS A 266 -12.78 -4.05 22.79
C LYS A 266 -12.36 -3.55 24.17
N ASP A 267 -13.24 -3.71 25.13
CA ASP A 267 -12.96 -3.38 26.53
C ASP A 267 -12.07 -4.43 27.19
N ARG A 268 -11.13 -3.97 28.02
CA ARG A 268 -10.16 -4.83 28.73
C ARG A 268 -10.67 -5.35 30.07
N PHE A 269 -11.77 -4.81 30.59
CA PHE A 269 -12.35 -5.22 31.87
C PHE A 269 -13.87 -5.40 31.79
N LEU A 270 -14.37 -6.49 32.37
CA LEU A 270 -15.82 -6.76 32.50
C LEU A 270 -16.56 -5.70 33.34
N MET A 271 -15.83 -4.92 34.15
CA MET A 271 -16.39 -3.82 34.96
C MET A 271 -16.68 -2.53 34.17
N CYS A 272 -16.26 -2.42 32.91
CA CYS A 272 -16.39 -1.18 32.13
C CYS A 272 -17.83 -0.61 32.09
N PRO A 273 -18.90 -1.40 31.88
CA PRO A 273 -20.29 -0.90 31.98
C PRO A 273 -20.66 -0.35 33.36
N SER A 274 -20.14 -0.92 34.45
CA SER A 274 -20.38 -0.44 35.82
C SER A 274 -19.67 0.89 36.09
N TRP A 275 -18.44 1.04 35.59
CA TRP A 275 -17.68 2.29 35.70
C TRP A 275 -18.30 3.40 34.84
N ALA A 276 -18.75 3.09 33.62
CA ALA A 276 -19.46 4.05 32.77
C ALA A 276 -20.77 4.54 33.39
N LYS A 277 -21.58 3.63 33.97
CA LYS A 277 -22.79 4.00 34.76
C LYS A 277 -22.46 4.89 35.97
N LYS A 278 -21.25 4.81 36.53
CA LYS A 278 -20.75 5.72 37.59
C LYS A 278 -20.15 7.04 37.05
N GLY A 279 -20.31 7.33 35.75
CA GLY A 279 -19.83 8.54 35.08
C GLY A 279 -18.32 8.57 34.85
N PHE A 280 -17.63 7.41 34.83
CA PHE A 280 -16.18 7.39 34.68
C PHE A 280 -15.71 7.75 33.26
N CYS A 281 -16.56 7.67 32.23
CA CYS A 281 -16.20 8.11 30.87
C CYS A 281 -15.71 9.57 30.87
N GLU A 282 -16.40 10.46 31.58
CA GLU A 282 -15.94 11.84 31.78
C GLU A 282 -14.95 11.95 32.96
N LYS A 283 -15.37 11.53 34.17
CA LYS A 283 -14.61 11.77 35.42
C LYS A 283 -13.25 11.09 35.44
N ARG A 284 -13.05 10.01 34.66
CA ARG A 284 -11.80 9.23 34.57
C ARG A 284 -11.44 8.90 33.11
N ARG A 285 -11.75 9.82 32.20
CA ARG A 285 -11.55 9.74 30.74
C ARG A 285 -10.25 9.08 30.28
N LYS A 286 -9.09 9.43 30.85
CA LYS A 286 -7.79 8.80 30.50
C LYS A 286 -7.73 7.30 30.82
N LEU A 287 -8.33 6.87 31.94
CA LEU A 287 -8.39 5.46 32.35
C LEU A 287 -9.38 4.70 31.47
N MET A 288 -10.58 5.25 31.28
CA MET A 288 -11.59 4.62 30.43
C MET A 288 -11.11 4.53 28.98
N LYS A 289 -10.41 5.53 28.42
CA LYS A 289 -9.84 5.45 27.07
C LYS A 289 -8.74 4.39 26.90
N LYS A 290 -8.04 4.02 27.98
CA LYS A 290 -7.00 2.97 27.96
C LYS A 290 -7.56 1.55 28.19
N HIS A 291 -8.66 1.42 28.94
CA HIS A 291 -9.15 0.13 29.43
C HIS A 291 -10.61 -0.20 29.09
N CYS A 292 -11.42 0.81 28.82
CA CYS A 292 -12.84 0.74 28.49
C CYS A 292 -13.22 1.58 27.23
N PRO A 293 -12.46 1.52 26.12
CA PRO A 293 -12.68 2.40 24.98
C PRO A 293 -13.94 2.08 24.17
N SER A 294 -14.55 0.90 24.35
CA SER A 294 -15.78 0.48 23.68
C SER A 294 -17.01 0.97 24.43
N THR A 295 -17.13 0.70 25.74
CA THR A 295 -18.26 1.18 26.57
C THR A 295 -18.42 2.71 26.54
N CYS A 296 -17.34 3.48 26.36
CA CYS A 296 -17.37 4.95 26.32
C CYS A 296 -17.22 5.54 24.90
N ASP A 297 -17.41 4.76 23.82
CA ASP A 297 -17.27 5.19 22.41
C ASP A 297 -15.91 5.82 22.00
N PHE A 298 -14.88 5.70 22.85
CA PHE A 298 -13.55 6.24 22.59
C PHE A 298 -12.77 5.51 21.48
N CYS A 299 -13.28 4.39 20.92
CA CYS A 299 -12.70 3.69 19.76
C CYS A 299 -12.37 4.63 18.58
N TYR A 300 -13.17 5.68 18.38
CA TYR A 300 -13.07 6.58 17.24
C TYR A 300 -12.58 7.98 17.60
N GLU A 301 -12.08 8.17 18.82
CA GLU A 301 -11.76 9.50 19.33
C GLU A 301 -10.29 9.87 19.08
N PHE A 302 -10.01 10.35 17.87
CA PHE A 302 -8.65 10.65 17.39
C PHE A 302 -7.96 11.81 18.15
N PRO A 303 -6.73 11.63 18.66
CA PRO A 303 -5.93 12.68 19.27
C PRO A 303 -5.10 13.46 18.24
N PHE A 304 -5.76 14.08 17.25
CA PHE A 304 -5.14 15.11 16.42
C PHE A 304 -6.06 16.32 16.28
N PRO A 305 -5.53 17.56 16.32
CA PRO A 305 -6.26 18.68 15.74
C PRO A 305 -6.47 18.36 14.26
N THR A 306 -7.71 18.46 13.79
CA THR A 306 -7.97 18.43 12.34
C THR A 306 -7.28 19.64 11.72
N VAL A 307 -6.09 19.44 11.14
CA VAL A 307 -5.47 20.42 10.26
C VAL A 307 -6.54 20.85 9.25
N PRO A 308 -6.95 22.13 9.22
CA PRO A 308 -8.00 22.57 8.32
C PRO A 308 -7.61 22.16 6.89
N PRO A 309 -8.54 21.56 6.11
CA PRO A 309 -8.19 20.99 4.81
C PRO A 309 -7.56 22.09 3.95
N THR A 310 -6.24 21.99 3.74
CA THR A 310 -5.46 23.06 3.12
C THR A 310 -6.12 23.44 1.81
N LEU A 311 -6.50 24.72 1.68
CA LEU A 311 -7.29 25.19 0.55
C LEU A 311 -6.58 24.72 -0.73
N PRO A 312 -7.27 23.99 -1.63
CA PRO A 312 -6.64 23.43 -2.80
C PRO A 312 -6.01 24.57 -3.60
N PRO A 313 -4.74 24.46 -4.01
CA PRO A 313 -4.04 25.57 -4.64
C PRO A 313 -4.87 26.09 -5.83
N PRO A 314 -4.93 27.42 -6.06
CA PRO A 314 -6.06 28.10 -6.74
C PRO A 314 -6.22 27.81 -8.24
N ARG A 315 -5.54 26.79 -8.77
CA ARG A 315 -5.64 26.27 -10.15
C ARG A 315 -5.75 24.73 -10.19
N THR A 316 -6.34 24.12 -9.15
CA THR A 316 -6.55 22.66 -9.07
C THR A 316 -7.67 22.20 -10.02
N LYS A 317 -7.31 21.46 -11.07
CA LYS A 317 -8.28 20.87 -12.01
C LYS A 317 -8.88 19.58 -11.46
N THR A 318 -10.19 19.52 -11.24
CA THR A 318 -10.84 18.25 -10.87
C THR A 318 -11.08 17.39 -12.11
N LYS A 319 -10.78 16.09 -12.05
CA LYS A 319 -11.17 15.06 -13.02
C LYS A 319 -11.93 13.96 -12.28
N THR A 320 -13.15 13.65 -12.71
CA THR A 320 -13.85 12.43 -12.28
C THR A 320 -13.56 11.32 -13.30
N VAL A 321 -13.19 10.12 -12.84
CA VAL A 321 -12.70 9.03 -13.70
C VAL A 321 -13.26 7.69 -13.21
N SER A 322 -13.72 6.84 -14.13
CA SER A 322 -14.07 5.45 -13.80
C SER A 322 -12.86 4.67 -13.30
N GLU A 323 -13.09 3.71 -12.39
CA GLU A 323 -12.07 2.80 -11.89
C GLU A 323 -11.41 1.97 -13.02
N GLY A 324 -10.18 1.53 -12.80
CA GLY A 324 -9.35 0.79 -13.77
C GLY A 324 -8.73 1.64 -14.90
N ARG A 325 -9.15 2.89 -15.10
CA ARG A 325 -8.64 3.72 -16.22
C ARG A 325 -7.28 4.34 -15.92
N ASN A 326 -6.33 4.21 -16.85
CA ASN A 326 -5.06 4.94 -16.81
C ASN A 326 -5.28 6.46 -17.01
N VAL A 327 -4.69 7.28 -16.14
CA VAL A 327 -4.78 8.74 -16.17
C VAL A 327 -3.38 9.36 -16.20
N THR A 328 -3.00 9.93 -17.34
CA THR A 328 -1.75 10.69 -17.47
C THR A 328 -1.95 12.17 -17.12
N PHE A 329 -0.93 12.74 -16.46
CA PHE A 329 -0.73 14.17 -16.22
C PHE A 329 0.57 14.58 -16.89
N ARG A 330 0.59 15.74 -17.54
CA ARG A 330 1.81 16.35 -18.08
C ARG A 330 2.06 17.67 -17.36
N CYS A 331 3.31 17.90 -16.98
CA CYS A 331 3.76 19.11 -16.32
C CYS A 331 4.81 19.84 -17.18
N GLY A 332 5.11 21.10 -16.86
CA GLY A 332 6.21 21.83 -17.48
C GLY A 332 6.05 22.20 -18.97
N GLN A 333 5.12 21.61 -19.73
CA GLN A 333 5.03 21.76 -21.19
C GLN A 333 5.05 23.22 -21.69
N LYS A 334 4.40 24.16 -20.98
CA LYS A 334 4.40 25.59 -21.35
C LYS A 334 5.69 26.35 -20.99
N ILE A 335 6.65 25.71 -20.33
CA ILE A 335 7.92 26.29 -19.84
C ILE A 335 9.15 25.40 -20.09
N ILE A 336 9.09 24.41 -21.00
CA ILE A 336 10.21 23.49 -21.33
C ILE A 336 11.53 24.27 -21.56
N HIS A 337 11.45 25.38 -22.29
CA HIS A 337 12.56 26.28 -22.58
C HIS A 337 13.27 26.87 -21.35
N LYS A 338 12.68 26.81 -20.14
CA LYS A 338 13.24 27.43 -18.92
C LYS A 338 14.24 26.56 -18.17
N LYS A 339 14.41 25.27 -18.50
CA LYS A 339 15.29 24.30 -17.82
C LYS A 339 15.14 24.33 -16.29
N GLY A 340 14.08 23.71 -15.77
CA GLY A 340 13.83 23.51 -14.34
C GLY A 340 13.47 22.05 -14.04
N LYS A 341 13.80 21.56 -12.86
CA LYS A 341 13.50 20.18 -12.44
C LYS A 341 12.04 20.07 -11.98
N VAL A 342 11.40 18.97 -12.36
CA VAL A 342 10.02 18.63 -12.03
C VAL A 342 10.00 17.83 -10.72
N TYR A 343 9.04 18.14 -9.85
CA TYR A 343 8.76 17.42 -8.61
C TYR A 343 7.27 17.11 -8.55
N TRP A 344 6.93 15.83 -8.42
CA TRP A 344 5.55 15.35 -8.30
C TRP A 344 5.19 15.11 -6.84
N TYR A 345 3.96 15.44 -6.46
CA TYR A 345 3.43 15.27 -5.12
C TYR A 345 2.04 14.64 -5.15
N LYS A 346 1.72 13.78 -4.19
CA LYS A 346 0.38 13.26 -3.92
C LYS A 346 -0.07 13.83 -2.58
N ASP A 347 -1.04 14.73 -2.59
CA ASP A 347 -1.64 15.31 -1.38
C ASP A 347 -0.64 15.96 -0.40
N GLN A 348 0.38 16.63 -0.96
CA GLN A 348 1.53 17.29 -0.31
C GLN A 348 2.71 16.38 0.06
N GLU A 349 2.58 15.05 -0.03
CA GLU A 349 3.70 14.10 0.09
C GLU A 349 4.47 14.02 -1.25
N LEU A 350 5.81 14.00 -1.20
CA LEU A 350 6.66 13.97 -2.41
C LEU A 350 6.66 12.55 -3.01
N LEU A 351 6.52 12.46 -4.33
CA LEU A 351 6.62 11.22 -5.09
C LEU A 351 8.03 11.10 -5.69
N GLU A 352 8.81 10.16 -5.18
CA GLU A 352 10.21 9.94 -5.59
C GLU A 352 10.41 8.70 -6.47
N TYR A 353 9.47 7.74 -6.45
CA TYR A 353 9.58 6.43 -7.10
C TYR A 353 8.34 6.07 -7.93
N SER A 354 8.56 5.27 -8.97
CA SER A 354 7.50 4.59 -9.75
C SER A 354 7.14 3.25 -9.11
N TYR A 355 5.85 2.93 -9.12
CA TYR A 355 5.27 1.66 -8.68
C TYR A 355 4.61 0.97 -9.88
N PRO A 356 5.17 -0.14 -10.41
CA PRO A 356 4.60 -0.89 -11.53
C PRO A 356 3.12 -1.21 -11.30
N GLY A 357 2.29 -1.08 -12.33
CA GLY A 357 0.84 -1.27 -12.24
C GLY A 357 0.03 -0.17 -11.51
N TYR A 358 0.66 0.65 -10.67
CA TYR A 358 -0.06 1.64 -9.83
C TYR A 358 0.19 3.09 -10.22
N LEU A 359 1.46 3.49 -10.38
CA LEU A 359 1.87 4.89 -10.59
C LEU A 359 3.24 4.92 -11.30
N SER A 360 3.36 5.60 -12.44
CA SER A 360 4.64 5.80 -13.13
C SER A 360 5.02 7.29 -13.12
N LEU A 361 6.24 7.58 -12.69
CA LEU A 361 6.89 8.88 -12.77
C LEU A 361 7.88 8.90 -13.93
N ASN A 362 7.74 9.87 -14.83
CA ASN A 362 8.73 10.27 -15.82
C ASN A 362 9.05 11.78 -15.63
N GLU A 363 10.08 12.28 -16.31
CA GLU A 363 10.57 13.65 -16.08
C GLU A 363 9.53 14.76 -16.35
N ASP A 364 8.73 14.65 -17.42
CA ASP A 364 7.71 15.65 -17.77
C ASP A 364 6.27 15.21 -17.47
N HIS A 365 6.04 13.91 -17.24
CA HIS A 365 4.71 13.33 -17.10
C HIS A 365 4.63 12.23 -16.05
N MET A 366 3.43 12.02 -15.50
CA MET A 366 3.13 10.97 -14.54
C MET A 366 1.85 10.27 -14.98
N SER A 367 1.77 8.95 -14.82
CA SER A 367 0.54 8.18 -15.00
C SER A 367 0.15 7.45 -13.72
N ILE A 368 -1.14 7.20 -13.55
CA ILE A 368 -1.74 6.41 -12.46
C ILE A 368 -2.84 5.54 -13.02
N ILE A 369 -3.13 4.39 -12.42
CA ILE A 369 -4.41 3.71 -12.63
C ILE A 369 -5.43 4.30 -11.66
N ALA A 370 -6.56 4.81 -12.17
CA ALA A 370 -7.64 5.33 -11.36
C ALA A 370 -8.26 4.20 -10.54
N ASN A 371 -8.04 4.24 -9.23
CA ASN A 371 -8.61 3.37 -8.22
C ASN A 371 -8.71 4.16 -6.90
N ALA A 372 -9.30 3.60 -5.86
CA ALA A 372 -9.46 4.31 -4.58
C ALA A 372 -8.13 4.72 -3.91
N ILE A 373 -7.03 4.01 -4.17
CA ILE A 373 -5.67 4.35 -3.68
C ILE A 373 -5.17 5.65 -4.35
N ASN A 374 -5.45 5.77 -5.64
CA ASN A 374 -5.08 6.87 -6.52
C ASN A 374 -6.14 7.98 -6.63
N GLU A 375 -7.22 7.94 -5.83
CA GLU A 375 -8.07 9.11 -5.64
C GLU A 375 -7.32 10.15 -4.78
N GLY A 376 -7.01 11.33 -5.31
CA GLY A 376 -6.20 12.31 -4.59
C GLY A 376 -5.94 13.63 -5.32
N THR A 377 -5.29 14.55 -4.62
CA THR A 377 -4.85 15.85 -5.14
C THR A 377 -3.37 15.79 -5.53
N TYR A 378 -3.10 15.38 -6.77
CA TYR A 378 -1.77 15.38 -7.34
C TYR A 378 -1.32 16.80 -7.65
N THR A 379 -0.07 17.13 -7.36
CA THR A 379 0.51 18.45 -7.63
C THR A 379 1.91 18.29 -8.21
N CYS A 380 2.16 18.92 -9.35
CA CYS A 380 3.50 19.12 -9.87
C CYS A 380 4.00 20.52 -9.50
N ILE A 381 5.26 20.60 -9.06
CA ILE A 381 6.00 21.85 -8.89
C ILE A 381 7.25 21.80 -9.77
N VAL A 382 7.42 22.77 -10.67
CA VAL A 382 8.67 22.93 -11.44
C VAL A 382 9.53 23.97 -10.74
N LYS A 383 10.74 23.58 -10.31
CA LYS A 383 11.70 24.46 -9.61
C LYS A 383 12.96 24.71 -10.45
N LYS A 384 13.61 25.85 -10.25
CA LYS A 384 14.95 26.15 -10.79
C LYS A 384 15.77 26.86 -9.72
N LYS A 385 16.73 26.15 -9.11
CA LYS A 385 17.20 26.43 -7.75
C LYS A 385 15.97 26.53 -6.81
N GLU A 386 16.00 27.38 -5.80
CA GLU A 386 14.85 27.57 -4.89
C GLU A 386 13.61 28.23 -5.52
N ARG A 387 13.71 28.79 -6.74
CA ARG A 387 12.58 29.49 -7.36
C ARG A 387 11.61 28.49 -8.00
N ILE A 388 10.39 28.45 -7.48
CA ILE A 388 9.24 27.83 -8.15
C ILE A 388 8.94 28.61 -9.44
N LEU A 389 8.87 27.91 -10.57
CA LEU A 389 8.54 28.46 -11.88
C LEU A 389 7.04 28.33 -12.17
N THR A 390 6.47 27.16 -11.92
CA THR A 390 5.03 26.86 -12.07
C THR A 390 4.60 25.75 -11.11
N THR A 391 3.36 25.84 -10.67
CA THR A 391 2.65 24.77 -9.95
C THR A 391 1.41 24.39 -10.73
N TYR A 392 1.19 23.10 -10.94
CA TYR A 392 -0.01 22.54 -11.56
C TYR A 392 -0.61 21.50 -10.62
N SER A 393 -1.92 21.54 -10.38
CA SER A 393 -2.60 20.60 -9.49
C SER A 393 -3.81 19.98 -10.16
N TRP A 394 -4.03 18.71 -9.86
CA TRP A 394 -5.16 17.92 -10.35
C TRP A 394 -5.78 17.15 -9.19
N ARG A 395 -7.10 17.23 -9.04
CA ARG A 395 -7.85 16.41 -8.09
C ARG A 395 -8.55 15.29 -8.84
N ILE A 396 -8.10 14.07 -8.65
CA ILE A 396 -8.80 12.88 -9.11
C ILE A 396 -9.94 12.57 -8.16
N ARG A 397 -11.07 12.18 -8.75
CA ARG A 397 -12.22 11.56 -8.08
C ARG A 397 -12.62 10.30 -8.82
N LEU A 398 -13.04 9.27 -8.11
CA LEU A 398 -13.68 8.14 -8.76
C LEU A 398 -15.09 8.51 -9.25
N LYS A 399 -15.50 7.92 -10.37
CA LYS A 399 -16.91 7.84 -10.75
C LYS A 399 -17.49 6.58 -10.12
N HIS A 400 -18.18 6.75 -9.00
CA HIS A 400 -19.18 5.80 -8.49
C HIS A 400 -20.45 5.86 -9.37
#